data_AF-A0AA97EWN7-F1
#
_entry.id   AF-A0AA97EWN7-F1
#
_cell.length_a   1.000
_cell.length_b   1.000
_cell.length_c   1.000
_cell.angle_alpha   90.00
_cell.angle_beta   90.00
_cell.angle_gamma   90.00
#
_symmetry.space_group_name_H-M   'P 1'
#
loop_
_entity.id
_entity.type
_entity.pdbx_description
1 polymer ?
#
loop_
_entity_poly.entity_id
_entity_poly.type
_entity_poly.pdbx_seq_one_letter_code
_entity_poly.pdbx_strand_id
1 'polypeptide(L)'
;MQYQKIVKASALYDFVFTLPFVTPWTFQVVYNILNLIAPIPSFAPSHILFVNLFGSIVIVWSVLRIRHPLPQYGFYDSIGRLLFSIWFIYNIVFYKTHPMIMLFALLEVSWFIIQAYGYWRISQSYRIMSINHR
;
A
#
# COMPACT_ATOMS: atom_id res chain seq x y z
N MET A 1 10.85 -17.75 -6.88
CA MET A 1 9.64 -18.09 -6.09
C MET A 1 9.47 -17.26 -4.81
N GLN A 2 10.53 -16.96 -4.04
CA GLN A 2 10.39 -16.24 -2.75
C GLN A 2 9.86 -14.80 -2.90
N TYR A 3 10.30 -14.04 -3.92
CA TYR A 3 9.80 -12.68 -4.15
C TYR A 3 8.32 -12.61 -4.55
N GLN A 4 7.82 -13.58 -5.32
CA GLN A 4 6.41 -13.64 -5.69
C GLN A 4 5.51 -13.85 -4.47
N LYS A 5 5.99 -14.57 -3.45
CA LYS A 5 5.29 -14.71 -2.17
C LYS A 5 5.20 -13.38 -1.42
N ILE A 6 6.28 -12.57 -1.46
CA ILE A 6 6.31 -11.22 -0.86
C ILE A 6 5.31 -10.29 -1.56
N VAL A 7 5.31 -10.27 -2.91
CA VAL A 7 4.37 -9.47 -3.70
C VAL A 7 2.93 -9.88 -3.43
N LYS A 8 2.64 -11.18 -3.33
CA LYS A 8 1.30 -11.68 -2.96
C LYS A 8 0.90 -11.29 -1.54
N ALA A 9 1.82 -11.38 -0.58
CA ALA A 9 1.54 -11.01 0.81
C ALA A 9 1.22 -9.52 0.93
N SER A 10 1.99 -8.65 0.27
CA SER A 10 1.71 -7.21 0.21
C SER A 10 0.36 -6.91 -0.45
N ALA A 11 0.05 -7.58 -1.56
CA ALA A 11 -1.23 -7.40 -2.24
C ALA A 11 -2.42 -7.91 -1.41
N LEU A 12 -2.25 -8.99 -0.65
CA LEU A 12 -3.28 -9.47 0.27
C LEU A 12 -3.52 -8.49 1.42
N TYR A 13 -2.43 -7.93 1.98
CA TYR A 13 -2.51 -6.87 2.99
C TYR A 13 -3.32 -5.68 2.47
N ASP A 14 -2.99 -5.17 1.28
CA ASP A 14 -3.72 -4.05 0.67
C ASP A 14 -5.18 -4.37 0.42
N PHE A 15 -5.48 -5.57 -0.09
CA PHE A 15 -6.85 -5.99 -0.34
C PHE A 15 -7.69 -6.00 0.94
N VAL A 16 -7.19 -6.64 2.01
CA VAL A 16 -7.93 -6.80 3.26
C VAL A 16 -8.13 -5.46 3.96
N PHE A 17 -7.08 -4.65 4.04
CA PHE A 17 -7.17 -3.35 4.72
C PHE A 17 -7.97 -2.32 3.94
N THR A 18 -7.99 -2.41 2.61
CA THR A 18 -8.70 -1.44 1.77
C THR A 18 -10.14 -1.82 1.48
N LEU A 19 -10.51 -3.10 1.63
CA LEU A 19 -11.87 -3.59 1.39
C LEU A 19 -12.97 -2.74 2.04
N PRO A 20 -12.84 -2.35 3.32
CA PRO A 20 -13.89 -1.58 3.98
C PRO A 20 -14.01 -0.14 3.46
N PHE A 21 -13.02 0.37 2.74
CA PHE A 21 -13.00 1.75 2.25
C PHE A 21 -13.57 1.91 0.85
N VAL A 22 -14.06 0.83 0.21
CA VAL A 22 -14.52 0.88 -1.19
C VAL A 22 -15.96 1.34 -1.33
N THR A 23 -16.77 1.13 -0.31
CA THR A 23 -18.18 1.54 -0.33
C THR A 23 -18.50 2.49 0.82
N PRO A 24 -19.44 3.43 0.65
CA PRO A 24 -19.83 4.37 1.71
C PRO A 24 -20.34 3.67 2.97
N TRP A 25 -21.09 2.57 2.83
CA TRP A 25 -21.66 1.86 3.98
C TRP A 25 -20.61 1.03 4.74
N THR A 26 -19.65 0.40 4.04
CA THR A 26 -18.52 -0.26 4.72
C THR A 26 -17.61 0.75 5.40
N PHE A 27 -17.40 1.91 4.79
CA PHE A 27 -16.64 3.01 5.39
C PHE A 27 -17.32 3.49 6.67
N GLN A 28 -18.64 3.69 6.65
CA GLN A 28 -19.38 4.13 7.83
C GLN A 28 -19.25 3.15 9.01
N VAL A 29 -19.28 1.84 8.75
CA VAL A 29 -19.08 0.81 9.78
C VAL A 29 -17.68 0.94 10.40
N VAL A 30 -16.63 1.06 9.58
CA VAL A 30 -15.26 1.21 10.09
C VAL A 30 -15.06 2.54 10.80
N TYR A 31 -15.59 3.63 10.26
CA TYR A 31 -15.55 4.94 10.89
C TYR A 31 -16.18 4.89 12.28
N ASN A 32 -17.36 4.27 12.41
CA ASN A 32 -18.03 4.11 13.70
C ASN A 32 -17.19 3.30 14.70
N ILE A 33 -16.61 2.17 14.27
CA ILE A 33 -15.75 1.33 15.13
C ILE A 33 -14.52 2.12 15.59
N LEU A 34 -13.84 2.83 14.69
CA LEU A 34 -12.65 3.60 15.03
C LEU A 34 -12.99 4.79 15.94
N ASN A 35 -14.14 5.42 15.74
CA ASN A 35 -14.61 6.53 16.57
C ASN A 35 -14.91 6.11 18.03
N LEU A 36 -15.15 4.82 18.30
CA LEU A 36 -15.24 4.28 19.65
C LEU A 36 -13.88 4.20 20.35
N ILE A 37 -12.79 4.09 19.58
CA ILE A 37 -11.42 3.92 20.11
C ILE A 37 -10.76 5.29 20.28
N ALA A 38 -10.92 6.18 19.29
CA ALA A 38 -10.40 7.53 19.31
C ALA A 38 -11.35 8.46 18.52
N PRO A 39 -11.70 9.66 19.02
CA PRO A 39 -12.56 10.57 18.29
C PRO A 39 -11.96 10.96 16.94
N ILE A 40 -12.65 10.66 15.84
CA ILE A 40 -12.20 10.99 14.48
C ILE A 40 -13.03 12.17 13.96
N PRO A 41 -12.40 13.19 13.35
CA PRO A 41 -13.12 14.30 12.72
C PRO A 41 -14.17 13.81 11.71
N SER A 42 -15.27 14.55 11.60
CA SER A 42 -16.33 14.25 10.64
C SER A 42 -15.82 14.40 9.21
N PHE A 43 -16.10 13.42 8.35
CA PHE A 43 -15.79 13.49 6.92
C PHE A 43 -16.93 14.12 6.14
N ALA A 44 -16.63 15.10 5.29
CA ALA A 44 -17.59 15.60 4.31
C ALA A 44 -17.87 14.52 3.24
N PRO A 45 -19.06 14.54 2.59
CA PRO A 45 -19.39 13.58 1.54
C PRO A 45 -18.35 13.54 0.40
N SER A 46 -17.74 14.67 0.07
CA SER A 46 -16.65 14.78 -0.91
C SER A 46 -15.41 13.98 -0.50
N HIS A 47 -15.03 13.98 0.79
CA HIS A 47 -13.89 13.21 1.28
C HIS A 47 -14.17 11.70 1.19
N ILE A 48 -15.39 11.28 1.51
CA ILE A 48 -15.82 9.87 1.42
C ILE A 48 -15.79 9.40 -0.04
N LEU A 49 -16.19 10.26 -0.98
CA LEU A 49 -16.06 9.95 -2.41
C LEU A 49 -14.60 9.66 -2.81
N PHE A 50 -13.65 10.52 -2.41
CA PHE A 50 -12.23 10.28 -2.70
C PHE A 50 -11.73 8.98 -2.06
N VAL A 51 -12.10 8.71 -0.80
CA VAL A 51 -11.76 7.46 -0.12
C VAL A 51 -12.24 6.23 -0.91
N ASN A 52 -13.49 6.25 -1.38
CA ASN A 52 -14.05 5.15 -2.18
C ASN A 52 -13.36 4.99 -3.54
N LEU A 53 -13.04 6.10 -4.21
CA LEU A 53 -12.33 6.07 -5.50
C LEU A 53 -10.92 5.50 -5.35
N PHE A 54 -10.14 5.98 -4.38
CA PHE A 54 -8.81 5.45 -4.08
C PHE A 54 -8.88 3.97 -3.66
N GLY A 55 -9.84 3.63 -2.79
CA GLY A 55 -10.04 2.26 -2.34
C GLY A 55 -10.35 1.30 -3.48
N SER A 56 -11.17 1.72 -4.44
CA SER A 56 -11.52 0.94 -5.64
C SER A 56 -10.28 0.62 -6.50
N ILE A 57 -9.43 1.63 -6.74
CA ILE A 57 -8.19 1.44 -7.52
C ILE A 57 -7.25 0.47 -6.80
N VAL A 58 -7.08 0.62 -5.49
CA VAL A 58 -6.20 -0.24 -4.68
C VAL A 58 -6.73 -1.69 -4.66
N ILE A 59 -8.05 -1.92 -4.59
CA ILE A 59 -8.61 -3.27 -4.73
C ILE A 59 -8.26 -3.87 -6.09
N VAL A 60 -8.53 -3.15 -7.19
CA VAL A 60 -8.28 -3.66 -8.54
C VAL A 60 -6.81 -4.02 -8.71
N TRP A 61 -5.91 -3.15 -8.23
CA TRP A 61 -4.48 -3.38 -8.25
C TRP A 61 -4.05 -4.57 -7.38
N SER A 62 -4.65 -4.74 -6.21
CA SER A 62 -4.38 -5.86 -5.31
C SER A 62 -4.80 -7.19 -5.94
N VAL A 63 -5.99 -7.25 -6.55
CA VAL A 63 -6.47 -8.44 -7.27
C VAL A 63 -5.55 -8.79 -8.43
N LEU A 64 -5.09 -7.79 -9.19
CA LEU A 64 -4.12 -7.97 -10.28
C LEU A 64 -2.84 -8.65 -9.78
N ARG A 65 -2.25 -8.14 -8.69
CA ARG A 65 -0.99 -8.67 -8.12
C ARG A 65 -1.16 -10.05 -7.47
N ILE A 66 -2.33 -10.35 -6.89
CA ILE A 66 -2.64 -11.68 -6.35
C ILE A 66 -2.70 -12.71 -7.49
N ARG A 67 -3.39 -12.38 -8.59
CA ARG A 67 -3.55 -13.27 -9.76
C ARG A 67 -2.25 -13.42 -10.54
N HIS A 68 -1.54 -12.32 -10.76
CA HIS A 68 -0.31 -12.26 -11.57
C HIS A 68 0.82 -11.62 -10.77
N PRO A 69 1.55 -12.37 -9.93
CA PRO A 69 2.66 -11.85 -9.11
C PRO A 69 3.93 -11.66 -9.96
N LEU A 70 3.87 -10.78 -10.96
CA LEU A 70 5.03 -10.48 -11.80
C LEU A 70 6.02 -9.58 -11.05
N PRO A 71 7.34 -9.80 -11.17
CA PRO A 71 8.32 -8.98 -10.47
C PRO A 71 8.24 -7.48 -10.80
N GLN A 72 7.86 -7.17 -12.04
CA GLN A 72 7.63 -5.81 -12.54
C GLN A 72 6.52 -5.10 -11.75
N TYR A 73 5.45 -5.80 -11.39
CA TYR A 73 4.35 -5.21 -10.59
C TYR A 73 4.78 -4.92 -9.15
N GLY A 74 5.68 -5.73 -8.57
CA GLY A 74 6.28 -5.43 -7.28
C GLY A 74 7.17 -4.17 -7.31
N PHE A 75 7.84 -3.90 -8.43
CA PHE A 75 8.61 -2.67 -8.61
C PHE A 75 7.68 -1.44 -8.69
N TYR A 76 6.65 -1.49 -9.53
CA TYR A 76 5.66 -0.40 -9.59
C TYR A 76 4.94 -0.18 -8.25
N ASP A 77 4.65 -1.25 -7.51
CA ASP A 77 4.10 -1.13 -6.17
C ASP A 77 5.06 -0.42 -5.23
N SER A 78 6.36 -0.74 -5.27
CA SER A 78 7.36 -0.04 -4.46
C SER A 78 7.38 1.48 -4.73
N ILE A 79 7.20 1.91 -5.98
CA ILE A 79 7.05 3.34 -6.31
C ILE A 79 5.79 3.92 -5.67
N GLY A 80 4.67 3.19 -5.72
CA GLY A 80 3.43 3.58 -5.04
C GLY A 80 3.62 3.74 -3.52
N ARG A 81 4.29 2.79 -2.88
CA ARG A 81 4.65 2.82 -1.44
C ARG A 81 5.53 4.02 -1.10
N LEU A 82 6.49 4.34 -1.97
CA LEU A 82 7.33 5.52 -1.81
C LEU A 82 6.50 6.81 -1.86
N LEU A 83 5.59 6.93 -2.83
CA LEU A 83 4.69 8.08 -2.95
C LEU A 83 3.79 8.22 -1.72
N PHE A 84 3.18 7.14 -1.23
CA PHE A 84 2.39 7.17 0.01
C PHE A 84 3.23 7.57 1.21
N SER A 85 4.45 7.04 1.33
CA SER A 85 5.38 7.41 2.40
C SER A 85 5.70 8.91 2.39
N ILE A 86 5.93 9.50 1.20
CA ILE A 86 6.15 10.94 1.05
C ILE A 86 4.96 11.74 1.58
N TRP A 87 3.74 11.36 1.22
CA TRP A 87 2.53 12.06 1.67
C TRP A 87 2.28 11.89 3.16
N PHE A 88 2.55 10.71 3.72
CA PHE A 88 2.46 10.49 5.16
C PHE A 88 3.47 11.34 5.92
N ILE A 89 4.74 11.35 5.50
CA ILE A 89 5.79 12.14 6.13
C ILE A 89 5.48 13.63 6.01
N TYR A 90 5.06 14.10 4.84
CA TYR A 90 4.62 15.48 4.65
C TYR A 90 3.52 15.86 5.65
N ASN A 91 2.52 14.99 5.82
CA ASN A 91 1.44 15.23 6.76
C ASN A 91 1.92 15.27 8.22
N ILE A 92 2.85 14.39 8.59
CA ILE A 92 3.44 14.34 9.95
C ILE A 92 4.28 15.59 10.25
N VAL A 93 5.05 16.07 9.27
CA VAL A 93 5.96 17.22 9.45
C VAL A 93 5.21 18.54 9.50
N PHE A 94 4.22 18.74 8.61
CA PHE A 94 3.57 20.03 8.44
C PHE A 94 2.25 20.19 9.20
N TYR A 95 1.63 19.09 9.65
CA TYR A 95 0.35 19.13 10.35
C TYR A 95 0.39 18.34 11.65
N LYS A 96 -0.38 18.79 12.65
CA LYS A 96 -0.62 18.04 13.90
C LYS A 96 -1.52 16.83 13.60
N THR A 97 -0.92 15.79 13.05
CA THR A 97 -1.62 14.57 12.65
C THR A 97 -1.80 13.60 13.81
N HIS A 98 -2.83 12.76 13.69
CA HIS A 98 -3.09 11.71 14.66
C HIS A 98 -1.93 10.69 14.68
N PRO A 99 -1.47 10.18 15.84
CA PRO A 99 -0.33 9.26 15.94
C PRO A 99 -0.43 8.00 15.07
N MET A 100 -1.66 7.55 14.77
CA MET A 100 -1.90 6.42 13.85
C MET A 100 -1.30 6.64 12.45
N ILE A 101 -1.24 7.90 11.98
CA ILE A 101 -0.64 8.24 10.68
C ILE A 101 0.86 7.86 10.67
N MET A 102 1.55 7.96 11.79
CA MET A 102 2.95 7.54 11.92
C MET A 102 3.11 6.02 11.82
N LEU A 103 2.17 5.24 12.38
CA LEU A 103 2.17 3.78 12.25
C LEU A 103 2.00 3.36 10.78
N PHE A 104 1.05 3.97 10.06
CA PHE A 104 0.88 3.70 8.63
C PHE A 104 2.12 4.11 7.83
N ALA A 105 2.72 5.27 8.10
CA ALA A 105 3.95 5.71 7.45
C ALA A 105 5.08 4.68 7.58
N LEU A 106 5.29 4.14 8.79
CA LEU A 106 6.31 3.11 9.04
C LEU A 106 6.05 1.83 8.26
N LEU A 107 4.78 1.39 8.16
CA LEU A 107 4.40 0.22 7.39
C LEU A 107 4.64 0.43 5.90
N GLU A 108 4.26 1.59 5.35
CA GLU A 108 4.49 1.93 3.93
C GLU A 108 5.99 1.95 3.58
N VAL A 109 6.80 2.59 4.42
CA VAL A 109 8.27 2.63 4.24
C VAL A 109 8.86 1.22 4.32
N SER A 110 8.40 0.40 5.26
CA SER A 110 8.87 -0.98 5.40
C SER A 110 8.55 -1.81 4.14
N TRP A 111 7.32 -1.70 3.61
CA TRP A 111 6.94 -2.38 2.37
C TRP A 111 7.71 -1.87 1.16
N PHE A 112 7.95 -0.56 1.06
CA PHE A 112 8.80 0.03 0.03
C PHE A 112 10.20 -0.61 0.04
N ILE A 113 10.86 -0.62 1.19
CA ILE A 113 12.23 -1.16 1.33
C ILE A 113 12.26 -2.64 0.94
N ILE A 114 11.31 -3.44 1.45
CA ILE A 114 11.25 -4.88 1.19
C ILE A 114 11.07 -5.18 -0.30
N GLN A 115 10.17 -4.46 -0.99
CA GLN A 115 9.90 -4.69 -2.41
C GLN A 115 11.01 -4.14 -3.31
N ALA A 116 11.50 -2.94 -3.03
CA ALA A 116 12.61 -2.35 -3.79
C ALA A 116 13.89 -3.19 -3.69
N TYR A 117 14.24 -3.62 -2.47
CA TYR A 117 15.39 -4.50 -2.24
C TYR A 117 15.20 -5.89 -2.87
N GLY A 118 14.00 -6.46 -2.74
CA GLY A 118 13.66 -7.75 -3.35
C GLY A 118 13.78 -7.72 -4.89
N TYR A 119 13.33 -6.65 -5.53
CA TYR A 119 13.48 -6.44 -6.97
C TYR A 119 14.96 -6.29 -7.38
N TRP A 120 15.72 -5.46 -6.65
CA TRP A 120 17.13 -5.25 -6.92
C TRP A 120 17.92 -6.57 -6.91
N ARG A 121 17.68 -7.44 -5.91
CA ARG A 121 18.32 -8.76 -5.84
C ARG A 121 18.00 -9.67 -7.03
N ILE A 122 16.75 -9.67 -7.51
CA ILE A 122 16.38 -10.48 -8.69
C ILE A 122 17.06 -9.94 -9.95
N SER A 123 17.09 -8.62 -10.12
CA SER A 123 17.70 -7.99 -11.29
C SER A 123 19.20 -8.30 -11.40
N GLN A 124 19.89 -8.39 -10.26
CA GLN A 124 21.32 -8.71 -10.21
C GLN A 124 21.61 -10.15 -10.63
N SER A 125 20.77 -11.11 -10.22
CA SER A 125 20.91 -12.52 -10.63
C SER A 125 20.76 -12.71 -12.15
N TYR A 126 19.78 -12.03 -12.77
CA TYR A 126 19.62 -12.04 -14.23
C TYR A 126 20.82 -11.43 -14.96
N ARG A 127 21.38 -10.34 -14.41
CA ARG A 127 22.54 -9.66 -15.00
C ARG A 127 23.79 -10.54 -14.99
N ILE A 128 24.03 -11.28 -13.90
CA ILE A 128 25.17 -12.20 -13.77
C ILE A 128 25.08 -13.38 -14.76
N MET A 129 23.90 -13.97 -14.93
CA MET A 129 23.68 -15.06 -15.90
C MET A 129 23.90 -14.62 -17.36
N SER A 130 23.55 -13.37 -17.71
CA SER A 130 23.79 -12.83 -19.06
C SER A 130 25.27 -12.55 -19.38
N ILE A 131 26.11 -12.37 -18.35
CA ILE A 131 27.54 -12.11 -18.50
C ILE A 131 28.31 -13.44 -18.65
N ASN A 132 27.91 -14.49 -17.94
CA ASN A 132 28.56 -15.82 -18.01
C ASN A 132 28.25 -16.62 -19.28
N HIS A 133 27.33 -16.16 -20.14
CA HIS A 133 26.98 -16.79 -21.41
C HIS A 133 27.49 -16.02 -22.64
N ARG A 134 28.46 -15.12 -22.46
CA ARG A 134 29.25 -14.51 -23.55
C ARG A 134 30.70 -14.92 -23.40
#